data_AF-A0A133KEU9-F1
#
_entry.id   AF-A0A133KEU9-F1
#
_cell.length_a   1.000
_cell.length_b   1.000
_cell.length_c   1.000
_cell.angle_alpha   90.00
_cell.angle_beta   90.00
_cell.angle_gamma   90.00
#
_symmetry.space_group_name_H-M   'P 1'
#
loop_
_entity.id
_entity.type
_entity.pdbx_description
1 polymer ?
#
loop_
_entity_poly.entity_id
_entity_poly.type
_entity_poly.pdbx_seq_one_letter_code
_entity_poly.pdbx_strand_id
1 'polypeptide(L)'
;MKRGFISIYVLLVLLFISVSIAFLARQVQNNTDIESDLYAKKEAIYDAQSHVNIFYKNEFDKIKEYVLEDLKRTNVDGMSDENFQNAKQYQLTYKNKDTIIYMGRVIDTKINRKRDKIYKIASVIESGNVKAEANIYFKIKEHILIDSDSPIKYNDIKDSLGKIQFKKDYSIYGSIPATSPSHPYYGLICIDNDLNLDKDLYINGILLVKGKINTNGKKLKVTGQLICDNENFTGIDYTKDYTYIINCVENKMDLIDVKIIIRKAF
;
A
#
# COMPACT_ATOMS: atom_id res chain seq x y z
N MET A 1 -76.84 38.07 23.18
CA MET A 1 -75.38 38.07 22.88
C MET A 1 -74.61 36.80 23.31
N LYS A 2 -75.23 35.71 23.83
CA LYS A 2 -74.45 34.51 24.25
C LYS A 2 -74.14 33.50 23.14
N ARG A 3 -74.90 33.49 22.03
CA ARG A 3 -74.71 32.53 20.92
C ARG A 3 -73.51 32.86 20.00
N GLY A 4 -73.19 34.14 19.79
CA GLY A 4 -72.03 34.57 19.00
C GLY A 4 -70.68 34.34 19.71
N PHE A 5 -70.64 34.46 21.04
CA PHE A 5 -69.45 34.16 21.83
C PHE A 5 -69.08 32.66 21.78
N ILE A 6 -70.06 31.76 21.90
CA ILE A 6 -69.83 30.32 21.76
C ILE A 6 -69.26 30.00 20.36
N SER A 7 -69.75 30.66 19.31
CA SER A 7 -69.24 30.49 17.95
C SER A 7 -67.78 30.91 17.79
N ILE A 8 -67.34 31.99 18.46
CA ILE A 8 -65.96 32.48 18.40
C ILE A 8 -65.01 31.54 19.15
N TYR A 9 -65.38 31.05 20.33
CA TYR A 9 -64.57 30.08 21.06
C TYR A 9 -64.43 28.77 20.29
N VAL A 10 -65.50 28.28 19.67
CA VAL A 10 -65.44 27.09 18.81
C VAL A 10 -64.53 27.32 17.62
N LEU A 11 -64.59 28.49 16.98
CA LEU A 11 -63.69 28.86 15.87
C LEU A 11 -62.23 28.92 16.30
N LEU A 12 -61.94 29.51 17.46
CA LEU A 12 -60.59 29.54 18.01
C LEU A 12 -60.08 28.14 18.33
N VAL A 13 -60.91 27.29 18.93
CA VAL A 13 -60.54 25.89 19.22
C VAL A 13 -60.27 25.12 17.93
N LEU A 14 -61.12 25.26 16.90
CA LEU A 14 -60.90 24.64 15.59
C LEU A 14 -59.63 25.18 14.90
N LEU A 15 -59.34 26.47 15.03
CA LEU A 15 -58.10 27.07 14.54
C LEU A 15 -56.89 26.45 15.23
N PHE A 16 -56.87 26.38 16.57
CA PHE A 16 -55.77 25.77 17.31
C PHE A 16 -55.58 24.28 16.94
N ILE A 17 -56.67 23.54 16.76
CA ILE A 17 -56.61 22.14 16.31
C ILE A 17 -56.03 22.04 14.90
N SER A 18 -56.47 22.89 13.96
CA SER A 18 -55.97 22.89 12.57
C SER A 18 -54.46 23.19 12.49
N VAL A 19 -53.98 24.17 13.25
CA VAL A 19 -52.56 24.53 13.31
C VAL A 19 -51.75 23.41 13.96
N SER A 20 -52.28 22.78 15.01
CA SER A 20 -51.62 21.65 15.67
C SER A 20 -51.52 20.43 14.76
N ILE A 21 -52.56 20.10 14.01
CA ILE A 21 -52.56 19.00 13.03
C ILE A 21 -51.55 19.30 11.91
N ALA A 22 -51.56 20.51 11.36
CA ALA A 22 -50.62 20.90 10.31
C ALA A 22 -49.16 20.84 10.79
N PHE A 23 -48.89 21.28 12.03
CA PHE A 23 -47.57 21.19 12.64
C PHE A 23 -47.11 19.73 12.84
N LEU A 24 -47.98 18.87 13.38
CA LEU A 24 -47.69 17.44 13.56
C LEU A 24 -47.45 16.74 12.22
N ALA A 25 -48.29 17.00 11.22
CA ALA A 25 -48.12 16.43 9.88
C ALA A 25 -46.76 16.81 9.28
N ARG A 26 -46.34 18.08 9.44
CA ARG A 26 -45.03 18.55 8.98
C ARG A 26 -43.87 17.92 9.75
N GLN A 27 -44.00 17.73 11.06
CA GLN A 27 -42.97 17.02 11.84
C GLN A 27 -42.85 15.55 11.42
N VAL A 28 -43.97 14.86 11.21
CA VAL A 28 -43.98 13.46 10.77
C VAL A 28 -43.32 13.32 9.39
N GLN A 29 -43.63 14.21 8.46
CA GLN A 29 -43.00 14.23 7.15
C GLN A 29 -41.48 14.47 7.26
N ASN A 30 -41.07 15.51 7.98
CA ASN A 30 -39.64 15.81 8.19
C ASN A 30 -38.89 14.63 8.83
N ASN A 31 -39.49 13.96 9.83
CA ASN A 31 -38.87 12.80 10.47
C ASN A 31 -38.72 11.63 9.51
N THR A 32 -39.73 11.37 8.68
CA THR A 32 -39.69 10.32 7.65
C THR A 32 -38.58 10.62 6.63
N ASP A 33 -38.48 11.87 6.18
CA ASP A 33 -37.45 12.30 5.23
C ASP A 33 -36.04 12.10 5.83
N ILE A 34 -35.83 12.54 7.08
CA ILE A 34 -34.56 12.35 7.81
C ILE A 34 -34.22 10.86 7.96
N GLU A 35 -35.20 10.01 8.28
CA GLU A 35 -34.97 8.57 8.42
C GLU A 35 -34.58 7.93 7.09
N SER A 36 -35.22 8.34 5.99
CA SER A 36 -34.91 7.86 4.64
C SER A 36 -33.50 8.26 4.20
N ASP A 37 -33.09 9.51 4.47
CA ASP A 37 -31.74 10.00 4.18
C ASP A 37 -30.68 9.27 5.02
N LEU A 38 -30.97 9.01 6.30
CA LEU A 38 -30.09 8.23 7.17
C LEU A 38 -29.95 6.78 6.70
N TYR A 39 -31.04 6.18 6.22
CA TYR A 39 -31.01 4.83 5.66
C TYR A 39 -30.13 4.78 4.40
N ALA A 40 -30.36 5.70 3.46
CA ALA A 40 -29.57 5.80 2.24
C ALA A 40 -28.08 6.02 2.53
N LYS A 41 -27.76 6.87 3.53
CA LYS A 41 -26.38 7.07 3.99
C LYS A 41 -25.75 5.80 4.54
N LYS A 42 -26.47 5.05 5.38
CA LYS A 42 -25.96 3.79 5.93
C LYS A 42 -25.72 2.77 4.84
N GLU A 43 -26.66 2.63 3.90
CA GLU A 43 -26.54 1.72 2.76
C GLU A 43 -25.29 2.05 1.93
N ALA A 44 -25.09 3.32 1.56
CA ALA A 44 -23.92 3.75 0.80
C ALA A 44 -22.60 3.48 1.55
N ILE A 45 -22.56 3.69 2.87
CA ILE A 45 -21.39 3.37 3.71
C ILE A 45 -21.11 1.86 3.69
N TYR A 46 -22.13 1.02 3.85
CA TYR A 46 -21.97 -0.44 3.83
C TYR A 46 -21.52 -0.96 2.46
N ASP A 47 -22.04 -0.36 1.38
CA ASP A 47 -21.61 -0.68 0.02
C ASP A 47 -20.15 -0.30 -0.20
N ALA A 48 -19.74 0.92 0.16
CA ALA A 48 -18.34 1.36 0.05
C ALA A 48 -17.41 0.45 0.87
N GLN A 49 -17.78 0.11 2.12
CA GLN A 49 -17.01 -0.80 2.96
C GLN A 49 -16.90 -2.19 2.34
N SER A 50 -17.99 -2.71 1.79
CA SER A 50 -18.01 -4.01 1.13
C SER A 50 -17.06 -4.04 -0.05
N HIS A 51 -17.09 -3.02 -0.92
CA HIS A 51 -16.20 -2.94 -2.07
C HIS A 51 -14.72 -2.92 -1.70
N VAL A 52 -14.34 -2.07 -0.74
CA VAL A 52 -12.93 -2.01 -0.30
C VAL A 52 -12.48 -3.31 0.36
N ASN A 53 -13.36 -3.96 1.14
CA ASN A 53 -13.06 -5.25 1.75
C ASN A 53 -12.92 -6.37 0.73
N ILE A 54 -13.81 -6.41 -0.27
CA ILE A 54 -13.77 -7.39 -1.36
C ILE A 54 -12.51 -7.17 -2.20
N PHE A 55 -12.19 -5.94 -2.57
CA PHE A 55 -10.94 -5.63 -3.27
C PHE A 55 -9.73 -6.08 -2.45
N TYR A 56 -9.65 -5.72 -1.17
CA TYR A 56 -8.54 -6.12 -0.31
C TYR A 56 -8.36 -7.64 -0.23
N LYS A 57 -9.47 -8.39 -0.19
CA LYS A 57 -9.45 -9.85 -0.06
C LYS A 57 -9.16 -10.55 -1.38
N ASN A 58 -9.82 -10.14 -2.46
CA ASN A 58 -9.81 -10.87 -3.73
C ASN A 58 -8.70 -10.38 -4.67
N GLU A 59 -8.24 -9.14 -4.50
CA GLU A 59 -7.25 -8.48 -5.37
C GLU A 59 -5.97 -8.17 -4.59
N PHE A 60 -5.64 -9.02 -3.61
CA PHE A 60 -4.48 -8.85 -2.74
C PHE A 60 -3.15 -8.85 -3.51
N ASP A 61 -3.05 -9.61 -4.59
CA ASP A 61 -1.87 -9.60 -5.44
C ASP A 61 -1.70 -8.26 -6.16
N LYS A 62 -2.79 -7.63 -6.64
CA LYS A 62 -2.74 -6.29 -7.24
C LYS A 62 -2.24 -5.23 -6.25
N ILE A 63 -2.62 -5.37 -4.98
CA ILE A 63 -2.14 -4.51 -3.88
C ILE A 63 -0.63 -4.67 -3.72
N LYS A 64 -0.14 -5.90 -3.66
CA LYS A 64 1.30 -6.16 -3.54
C LYS A 64 2.07 -5.71 -4.78
N GLU A 65 1.52 -5.87 -5.98
CA GLU A 65 2.13 -5.39 -7.23
C GLU A 65 2.33 -3.88 -7.23
N TYR A 66 1.29 -3.14 -6.89
CA TYR A 66 1.37 -1.69 -6.79
C TYR A 66 2.47 -1.25 -5.84
N VAL A 67 2.56 -1.88 -4.66
CA VAL A 67 3.58 -1.57 -3.66
C VAL A 67 4.98 -1.85 -4.20
N LEU A 68 5.20 -3.00 -4.83
CA LEU A 68 6.49 -3.35 -5.40
C LEU A 68 6.93 -2.40 -6.52
N GLU A 69 6.00 -1.93 -7.34
CA GLU A 69 6.28 -0.89 -8.34
C GLU A 69 6.64 0.45 -7.67
N ASP A 70 5.89 0.82 -6.64
CA ASP A 70 6.12 2.05 -5.89
C ASP A 70 7.46 2.05 -5.14
N LEU A 71 7.95 0.89 -4.70
CA LEU A 71 9.29 0.72 -4.11
C LEU A 71 10.44 0.91 -5.10
N LYS A 72 10.22 0.71 -6.40
CA LYS A 72 11.25 0.95 -7.43
C LYS A 72 11.50 2.45 -7.67
N ARG A 73 10.67 3.32 -7.11
CA ARG A 73 10.78 4.77 -7.29
C ARG A 73 11.93 5.31 -6.46
N THR A 74 12.94 5.84 -7.12
CA THR A 74 14.08 6.52 -6.49
C THR A 74 13.72 7.95 -6.06
N ASN A 75 14.35 8.47 -5.01
CA ASN A 75 14.29 9.88 -4.59
C ASN A 75 12.88 10.40 -4.25
N VAL A 76 12.12 9.62 -3.50
CA VAL A 76 10.74 9.98 -3.11
C VAL A 76 10.68 11.24 -2.25
N ASP A 77 11.72 11.54 -1.48
CA ASP A 77 11.78 12.73 -0.60
C ASP A 77 11.73 14.05 -1.37
N GLY A 78 12.19 14.09 -2.62
CA GLY A 78 12.16 15.26 -3.49
C GLY A 78 10.87 15.43 -4.31
N MET A 79 9.91 14.51 -4.22
CA MET A 79 8.71 14.54 -5.06
C MET A 79 7.67 15.55 -4.56
N SER A 80 6.87 16.09 -5.49
CA SER A 80 5.64 16.81 -5.14
C SER A 80 4.64 15.88 -4.43
N ASP A 81 3.72 16.44 -3.66
CA ASP A 81 2.74 15.63 -2.91
C ASP A 81 1.84 14.80 -3.83
N GLU A 82 1.48 15.33 -5.00
CA GLU A 82 0.72 14.61 -6.02
C GLU A 82 1.49 13.39 -6.54
N ASN A 83 2.75 13.60 -6.93
CA ASN A 83 3.60 12.51 -7.39
C ASN A 83 3.84 11.50 -6.26
N PHE A 84 4.06 11.94 -5.03
CA PHE A 84 4.24 11.06 -3.89
C PHE A 84 3.06 10.10 -3.72
N GLN A 85 1.82 10.62 -3.80
CA GLN A 85 0.61 9.82 -3.62
C GLN A 85 0.47 8.71 -4.67
N ASN A 86 0.87 8.98 -5.92
CA ASN A 86 0.95 7.97 -6.99
C ASN A 86 -0.33 7.13 -7.10
N ALA A 87 -1.49 7.78 -7.04
CA ALA A 87 -2.77 7.08 -6.95
C ALA A 87 -3.09 6.35 -8.28
N LYS A 88 -3.46 5.08 -8.18
CA LYS A 88 -4.00 4.27 -9.28
C LYS A 88 -5.47 3.95 -9.05
N GLN A 89 -6.19 3.74 -10.15
CA GLN A 89 -7.59 3.35 -10.16
C GLN A 89 -7.70 1.90 -10.61
N TYR A 90 -8.58 1.15 -9.95
CA TYR A 90 -8.91 -0.22 -10.26
C TYR A 90 -10.42 -0.34 -10.41
N GLN A 91 -10.89 -1.01 -11.45
CA GLN A 91 -12.30 -1.35 -11.58
C GLN A 91 -12.60 -2.62 -10.77
N LEU A 92 -13.72 -2.59 -10.05
CA LEU A 92 -14.26 -3.74 -9.33
C LEU A 92 -15.74 -3.85 -9.62
N THR A 93 -16.19 -5.02 -10.08
CA THR A 93 -17.60 -5.35 -10.18
C THR A 93 -17.98 -6.26 -9.01
N TYR A 94 -18.94 -5.85 -8.20
CA TYR A 94 -19.46 -6.67 -7.10
C TYR A 94 -20.99 -6.55 -7.03
N LYS A 95 -21.69 -7.69 -7.01
CA LYS A 95 -23.17 -7.75 -7.03
C LYS A 95 -23.79 -6.90 -8.16
N ASN A 96 -23.22 -6.98 -9.37
CA ASN A 96 -23.63 -6.20 -10.55
C ASN A 96 -23.55 -4.67 -10.37
N LYS A 97 -22.75 -4.20 -9.41
CA LYS A 97 -22.39 -2.79 -9.26
C LYS A 97 -20.93 -2.63 -9.61
N ASP A 98 -20.65 -1.80 -10.61
CA ASP A 98 -19.30 -1.38 -10.96
C ASP A 98 -18.87 -0.23 -10.05
N THR A 99 -17.67 -0.32 -9.50
CA THR A 99 -17.08 0.72 -8.68
C THR A 99 -15.62 0.93 -9.03
N ILE A 100 -15.14 2.13 -8.75
CA ILE A 100 -13.73 2.48 -8.86
C ILE A 100 -13.12 2.40 -7.46
N ILE A 101 -12.04 1.63 -7.37
CA ILE A 101 -11.18 1.55 -6.21
C ILE A 101 -9.94 2.40 -6.47
N TYR A 102 -9.68 3.35 -5.57
CA TYR A 102 -8.48 4.17 -5.60
C TYR A 102 -7.44 3.59 -4.66
N MET A 103 -6.21 3.45 -5.12
CA MET A 103 -5.10 2.95 -4.32
C MET A 103 -3.90 3.86 -4.47
N GLY A 104 -3.28 4.27 -3.36
CA GLY A 104 -2.14 5.18 -3.41
C GLY A 104 -1.33 5.20 -2.12
N ARG A 105 -0.11 5.73 -2.19
CA ARG A 105 0.62 6.18 -1.00
C ARG A 105 -0.07 7.43 -0.44
N VAL A 106 0.02 7.69 0.87
CA VAL A 106 -0.77 8.76 1.50
C VAL A 106 0.06 9.70 2.35
N ILE A 107 -0.22 11.01 2.24
CA ILE A 107 0.25 12.08 3.13
C ILE A 107 -0.95 12.60 3.92
N ASP A 108 -1.52 11.77 4.79
CA ASP A 108 -2.62 12.17 5.67
C ASP A 108 -1.98 12.50 7.01
N THR A 109 -1.90 13.76 7.38
CA THR A 109 -1.21 14.20 8.60
C THR A 109 -1.78 13.59 9.89
N LYS A 110 -2.99 13.03 9.85
CA LYS A 110 -3.60 12.30 10.98
C LYS A 110 -3.11 10.85 11.07
N ILE A 111 -2.61 10.26 9.99
CA ILE A 111 -2.23 8.83 9.88
C ILE A 111 -0.74 8.68 9.57
N ASN A 112 -0.22 9.48 8.65
CA ASN A 112 1.16 9.52 8.17
C ASN A 112 1.74 10.93 8.33
N ARG A 113 2.31 11.22 9.51
CA ARG A 113 2.91 12.55 9.81
C ARG A 113 4.23 12.79 9.10
N LYS A 114 4.94 11.71 8.77
CA LYS A 114 6.17 11.71 7.99
C LYS A 114 5.82 11.14 6.62
N ARG A 115 6.67 11.30 5.61
CA ARG A 115 6.46 10.67 4.29
C ARG A 115 6.74 9.15 4.34
N ASP A 116 6.24 8.47 5.37
CA ASP A 116 6.46 7.03 5.57
C ASP A 116 5.70 6.22 4.51
N LYS A 117 6.08 4.96 4.33
CA LYS A 117 5.48 4.03 3.37
C LYS A 117 4.10 3.52 3.86
N ILE A 118 3.12 4.41 3.89
CA ILE A 118 1.72 4.12 4.21
C ILE A 118 0.86 4.25 2.96
N TYR A 119 -0.02 3.28 2.78
CA TYR A 119 -0.88 3.13 1.61
C TYR A 119 -2.35 3.14 2.02
N LYS A 120 -3.21 3.55 1.09
CA LYS A 120 -4.67 3.56 1.23
C LYS A 120 -5.32 2.90 0.04
N ILE A 121 -6.36 2.11 0.30
CA ILE A 121 -7.36 1.68 -0.67
C ILE A 121 -8.66 2.37 -0.29
N ALA A 122 -9.34 2.98 -1.26
CA ALA A 122 -10.57 3.73 -1.06
C ALA A 122 -11.63 3.35 -2.10
N SER A 123 -12.89 3.35 -1.68
CA SER A 123 -14.06 3.31 -2.57
C SER A 123 -14.94 4.48 -2.20
N VAL A 124 -15.47 5.16 -3.22
CA VAL A 124 -16.44 6.24 -3.08
C VAL A 124 -17.73 5.81 -3.76
N ILE A 125 -18.84 5.91 -3.05
CA ILE A 125 -20.19 5.62 -3.55
C ILE A 125 -20.98 6.91 -3.52
N GLU A 126 -21.54 7.27 -4.68
CA GLU A 126 -22.40 8.42 -4.86
C GLU A 126 -23.77 7.93 -5.34
N SER A 127 -24.81 8.19 -4.54
CA SER A 127 -26.19 7.83 -4.84
C SER A 127 -27.11 8.99 -4.48
N GLY A 128 -27.66 9.67 -5.49
CA GLY A 128 -28.42 10.91 -5.29
C GLY A 128 -27.60 11.96 -4.55
N ASN A 129 -28.10 12.43 -3.40
CA ASN A 129 -27.43 13.41 -2.55
C ASN A 129 -26.48 12.78 -1.50
N VAL A 130 -26.35 11.46 -1.48
CA VAL A 130 -25.51 10.73 -0.55
C VAL A 130 -24.16 10.45 -1.19
N LYS A 131 -23.10 10.84 -0.48
CA LYS A 131 -21.72 10.44 -0.76
C LYS A 131 -21.17 9.70 0.44
N ALA A 132 -20.68 8.50 0.21
CA ALA A 132 -20.02 7.69 1.22
C ALA A 132 -18.62 7.29 0.74
N GLU A 133 -17.65 7.30 1.65
CA GLU A 133 -16.29 6.82 1.36
C GLU A 133 -15.87 5.81 2.40
N ALA A 134 -15.29 4.70 1.94
CA ALA A 134 -14.64 3.72 2.80
C ALA A 134 -13.16 3.64 2.46
N ASN A 135 -12.32 3.48 3.48
CA ASN A 135 -10.87 3.48 3.38
C ASN A 135 -10.27 2.34 4.21
N ILE A 136 -9.30 1.62 3.63
CA ILE A 136 -8.35 0.78 4.37
C ILE A 136 -6.98 1.41 4.23
N TYR A 137 -6.34 1.71 5.36
CA TYR A 137 -4.95 2.13 5.41
C TYR A 137 -4.10 0.97 5.90
N PHE A 138 -2.95 0.77 5.28
CA PHE A 138 -2.03 -0.29 5.61
C PHE A 138 -0.59 0.16 5.46
N LYS A 139 0.29 -0.51 6.21
CA LYS A 139 1.74 -0.45 6.03
C LYS A 139 2.23 -1.76 5.46
N ILE A 140 3.42 -1.69 4.90
CA ILE A 140 4.11 -2.86 4.39
C ILE A 140 5.16 -3.27 5.40
N LYS A 141 5.23 -4.58 5.63
CA LYS A 141 6.36 -5.21 6.29
C LYS A 141 7.24 -5.74 5.18
N GLU A 142 8.36 -5.06 4.96
CA GLU A 142 9.32 -5.43 3.94
C GLU A 142 10.17 -6.60 4.44
N HIS A 143 10.52 -7.50 3.53
CA HIS A 143 11.56 -8.49 3.79
C HIS A 143 12.90 -7.76 3.95
N ILE A 144 13.80 -8.31 4.76
CA ILE A 144 15.10 -7.66 5.06
C ILE A 144 15.95 -7.38 3.82
N LEU A 145 15.75 -8.16 2.75
CA LEU A 145 16.35 -7.91 1.43
C LEU A 145 16.01 -6.53 0.87
N ILE A 146 14.81 -6.02 1.15
CA ILE A 146 14.31 -4.71 0.72
C ILE A 146 14.56 -3.67 1.82
N ASP A 147 14.22 -3.98 3.08
CA ASP A 147 14.20 -3.03 4.22
C ASP A 147 15.58 -2.45 4.57
N SER A 148 16.67 -3.17 4.30
CA SER A 148 18.03 -2.68 4.61
C SER A 148 18.59 -1.79 3.51
N ASP A 149 18.93 -0.55 3.86
CA ASP A 149 19.67 0.39 3.00
C ASP A 149 21.17 0.08 2.93
N SER A 150 21.70 -0.67 3.89
CA SER A 150 23.11 -1.07 3.97
C SER A 150 23.32 -2.53 3.59
N PRO A 151 24.57 -2.95 3.27
CA PRO A 151 24.90 -4.36 3.15
C PRO A 151 24.48 -5.15 4.40
N ILE A 152 24.04 -6.39 4.20
CA ILE A 152 23.47 -7.21 5.27
C ILE A 152 24.46 -8.32 5.64
N LYS A 153 24.60 -8.62 6.92
CA LYS A 153 25.36 -9.81 7.35
C LYS A 153 24.59 -11.06 7.01
N TYR A 154 25.25 -12.03 6.37
CA TYR A 154 24.62 -13.30 6.00
C TYR A 154 24.07 -14.01 7.25
N ASN A 155 24.87 -14.04 8.31
CA ASN A 155 24.49 -14.71 9.55
C ASN A 155 23.24 -14.12 10.23
N ASP A 156 22.94 -12.84 10.01
CA ASP A 156 21.76 -12.18 10.57
C ASP A 156 20.47 -12.56 9.83
N ILE A 157 20.58 -13.05 8.58
CA ILE A 157 19.41 -13.27 7.69
C ILE A 157 19.28 -14.66 7.09
N LYS A 158 20.23 -15.58 7.35
CA LYS A 158 20.25 -16.93 6.78
C LYS A 158 18.91 -17.69 6.89
N ASP A 159 18.22 -17.58 8.02
CA ASP A 159 16.94 -18.26 8.26
C ASP A 159 15.78 -17.62 7.47
N SER A 160 15.85 -16.31 7.24
CA SER A 160 14.85 -15.60 6.43
C SER A 160 15.09 -15.80 4.94
N LEU A 161 16.35 -15.83 4.52
CA LEU A 161 16.75 -16.14 3.14
C LEU A 161 16.31 -17.54 2.70
N GLY A 162 16.32 -18.52 3.60
CA GLY A 162 15.85 -19.87 3.30
C GLY A 162 14.37 -19.95 2.88
N LYS A 163 13.60 -18.87 3.07
CA LYS A 163 12.19 -18.76 2.67
C LYS A 163 11.99 -18.10 1.31
N ILE A 164 13.05 -17.55 0.71
CA ILE A 164 12.99 -16.85 -0.57
C ILE A 164 13.52 -17.77 -1.67
N GLN A 165 12.73 -17.95 -2.72
CA GLN A 165 13.17 -18.65 -3.93
C GLN A 165 13.71 -17.65 -4.94
N PHE A 166 14.91 -17.93 -5.45
CA PHE A 166 15.57 -17.11 -6.46
C PHE A 166 15.46 -17.76 -7.84
N LYS A 167 15.37 -16.93 -8.88
CA LYS A 167 15.27 -17.40 -10.27
C LYS A 167 16.53 -18.15 -10.69
N LYS A 168 16.39 -19.41 -11.11
CA LYS A 168 17.52 -20.27 -11.49
C LYS A 168 18.29 -19.76 -12.71
N ASP A 169 17.58 -19.27 -13.72
CA ASP A 169 18.17 -18.88 -15.01
C ASP A 169 19.14 -17.68 -14.90
N TYR A 170 19.02 -16.93 -13.81
CA TYR A 170 19.83 -15.76 -13.48
C TYR A 170 20.56 -15.92 -12.14
N SER A 171 20.82 -17.17 -11.72
CA SER A 171 21.56 -17.45 -10.49
C SER A 171 22.82 -18.26 -10.79
N ILE A 172 23.98 -17.73 -10.41
CA ILE A 172 25.25 -18.46 -10.41
C ILE A 172 25.59 -18.88 -8.99
N TYR A 173 25.99 -20.13 -8.83
CA TYR A 173 26.44 -20.70 -7.55
C TYR A 173 27.92 -21.07 -7.64
N GLY A 174 28.71 -20.62 -6.68
CA GLY A 174 30.11 -21.02 -6.47
C GLY A 174 31.13 -20.52 -7.50
N SER A 175 30.72 -19.71 -8.49
CA SER A 175 31.64 -19.21 -9.53
C SER A 175 31.48 -17.71 -9.80
N ILE A 176 32.56 -17.09 -10.27
CA ILE A 176 32.61 -15.66 -10.60
C ILE A 176 32.61 -15.50 -12.12
N PRO A 177 31.53 -14.97 -12.72
CA PRO A 177 31.49 -14.72 -14.16
C PRO A 177 32.49 -13.63 -14.56
N ALA A 178 32.89 -13.62 -15.84
CA ALA A 178 33.59 -12.48 -16.39
C ALA A 178 32.61 -11.31 -16.54
N THR A 179 32.93 -10.16 -15.93
CA THR A 179 32.07 -8.97 -15.97
C THR A 179 32.91 -7.73 -16.25
N SER A 180 32.26 -6.66 -16.68
CA SER A 180 32.87 -5.34 -16.85
C SER A 180 31.86 -4.24 -16.55
N PRO A 181 32.27 -2.96 -16.44
CA PRO A 181 31.32 -1.86 -16.23
C PRO A 181 30.23 -1.78 -17.30
N SER A 182 30.54 -2.12 -18.56
CA SER A 182 29.59 -2.12 -19.67
C SER A 182 28.78 -3.41 -19.77
N HIS A 183 29.26 -4.50 -19.18
CA HIS A 183 28.62 -5.81 -19.17
C HIS A 183 28.61 -6.38 -17.74
N PRO A 184 27.82 -5.78 -16.82
CA PRO A 184 27.66 -6.31 -15.48
C PRO A 184 26.85 -7.62 -15.52
N TYR A 185 27.00 -8.45 -14.50
CA TYR A 185 26.14 -9.61 -14.33
C TYR A 185 24.76 -9.18 -13.80
N TYR A 186 23.68 -9.71 -14.39
CA TYR A 186 22.32 -9.45 -13.95
C TYR A 186 21.74 -10.68 -13.27
N GLY A 187 21.44 -10.57 -11.99
CA GLY A 187 20.88 -11.68 -11.20
C GLY A 187 21.57 -11.92 -9.87
N LEU A 188 21.50 -13.17 -9.39
CA LEU A 188 22.09 -13.60 -8.13
C LEU A 188 23.45 -14.26 -8.37
N ILE A 189 24.46 -13.86 -7.59
CA ILE A 189 25.69 -14.64 -7.41
C ILE A 189 25.73 -15.11 -5.96
N CYS A 190 25.77 -16.42 -5.76
CA CYS A 190 25.82 -17.07 -4.45
C CYS A 190 27.16 -17.78 -4.26
N ILE A 191 27.92 -17.40 -3.24
CA ILE A 191 29.20 -18.01 -2.86
C ILE A 191 29.06 -18.60 -1.46
N ASP A 192 29.31 -19.90 -1.34
CA ASP A 192 29.06 -20.65 -0.10
C ASP A 192 30.08 -20.43 1.01
N ASN A 193 31.24 -19.87 0.69
CA ASN A 193 32.34 -19.63 1.61
C ASN A 193 32.85 -18.19 1.45
N ASP A 194 34.09 -17.93 1.85
CA ASP A 194 34.77 -16.67 1.57
C ASP A 194 34.99 -16.46 0.07
N LEU A 195 34.77 -15.24 -0.39
CA LEU A 195 35.01 -14.79 -1.76
C LEU A 195 36.35 -14.06 -1.83
N ASN A 196 37.32 -14.67 -2.52
CA ASN A 196 38.58 -14.01 -2.90
C ASN A 196 38.50 -13.60 -4.37
N LEU A 197 38.47 -12.30 -4.64
CA LEU A 197 38.42 -11.82 -6.03
C LEU A 197 39.77 -12.00 -6.71
N ASP A 198 39.74 -12.61 -7.90
CA ASP A 198 40.85 -12.76 -8.84
C ASP A 198 40.72 -11.78 -10.04
N LYS A 199 39.51 -11.27 -10.27
CA LYS A 199 39.13 -10.34 -11.34
C LYS A 199 38.15 -9.28 -10.82
N ASP A 200 37.99 -8.20 -11.58
CA ASP A 200 36.97 -7.19 -11.28
C ASP A 200 35.56 -7.77 -11.45
N LEU A 201 34.65 -7.39 -10.56
CA LEU A 201 33.29 -7.93 -10.48
C LEU A 201 32.24 -6.82 -10.41
N TYR A 202 31.34 -6.80 -11.38
CA TYR A 202 30.26 -5.84 -11.53
C TYR A 202 28.92 -6.57 -11.56
N ILE A 203 28.03 -6.25 -10.63
CA ILE A 203 26.75 -6.96 -10.44
C ILE A 203 25.61 -5.95 -10.38
N ASN A 204 24.56 -6.22 -11.15
CA ASN A 204 23.27 -5.57 -11.10
C ASN A 204 22.23 -6.61 -10.60
N GLY A 205 22.13 -6.77 -9.29
CA GLY A 205 21.42 -7.88 -8.68
C GLY A 205 21.81 -8.12 -7.23
N ILE A 206 21.90 -9.38 -6.83
CA ILE A 206 22.23 -9.76 -5.46
C ILE A 206 23.59 -10.46 -5.47
N LEU A 207 24.54 -9.95 -4.68
CA LEU A 207 25.73 -10.69 -4.31
C LEU A 207 25.54 -11.26 -2.91
N LEU A 208 25.43 -12.59 -2.82
CA LEU A 208 25.34 -13.32 -1.57
C LEU A 208 26.61 -14.13 -1.35
N VAL A 209 27.37 -13.79 -0.32
CA VAL A 209 28.56 -14.50 0.12
C VAL A 209 28.32 -14.93 1.55
N LYS A 210 28.30 -16.25 1.81
CA LYS A 210 28.03 -16.76 3.16
C LYS A 210 29.17 -16.51 4.14
N GLY A 211 30.37 -16.24 3.62
CA GLY A 211 31.54 -15.83 4.38
C GLY A 211 31.92 -14.36 4.16
N LYS A 212 33.23 -14.08 4.17
CA LYS A 212 33.82 -12.77 3.96
C LYS A 212 34.24 -12.56 2.50
N ILE A 213 34.31 -11.31 2.09
CA ILE A 213 34.79 -10.86 0.79
C ILE A 213 36.16 -10.21 0.98
N ASN A 214 37.14 -10.72 0.27
CA ASN A 214 38.45 -10.11 0.10
C ASN A 214 38.61 -9.70 -1.37
N THR A 215 38.77 -8.39 -1.60
CA THR A 215 38.87 -7.83 -2.95
C THR A 215 40.24 -8.03 -3.58
N ASN A 216 41.30 -8.29 -2.81
CA ASN A 216 42.69 -8.40 -3.33
C ASN A 216 43.10 -7.24 -4.27
N GLY A 217 42.59 -6.02 -4.00
CA GLY A 217 42.83 -4.84 -4.85
C GLY A 217 42.02 -4.79 -6.16
N LYS A 218 41.13 -5.75 -6.40
CA LYS A 218 40.17 -5.74 -7.51
C LYS A 218 38.97 -4.88 -7.20
N LYS A 219 38.29 -4.41 -8.25
CA LYS A 219 37.07 -3.62 -8.12
C LYS A 219 35.87 -4.54 -7.91
N LEU A 220 35.11 -4.31 -6.85
CA LEU A 220 33.81 -4.90 -6.63
C LEU A 220 32.75 -3.81 -6.66
N LYS A 221 31.80 -3.92 -7.60
CA LYS A 221 30.62 -3.06 -7.65
C LYS A 221 29.34 -3.87 -7.61
N VAL A 222 28.45 -3.54 -6.68
CA VAL A 222 27.14 -4.17 -6.52
C VAL A 222 26.05 -3.10 -6.54
N THR A 223 25.23 -3.12 -7.58
CA THR A 223 23.99 -2.35 -7.70
C THR A 223 22.81 -3.29 -7.42
N GLY A 224 22.17 -3.18 -6.26
CA GLY A 224 21.12 -4.11 -5.84
C GLY A 224 21.24 -4.42 -4.35
N GLN A 225 21.59 -5.66 -3.97
CA GLN A 225 21.84 -6.01 -2.57
C GLN A 225 23.16 -6.76 -2.37
N LEU A 226 23.88 -6.40 -1.30
CA LEU A 226 25.10 -7.07 -0.87
C LEU A 226 24.85 -7.79 0.46
N ILE A 227 25.14 -9.08 0.50
CA ILE A 227 24.99 -9.92 1.68
C ILE A 227 26.31 -10.63 1.93
N CYS A 228 27.01 -10.28 3.02
CA CYS A 228 28.24 -10.94 3.44
C CYS A 228 28.61 -10.64 4.89
N ASP A 229 29.45 -11.47 5.49
CA ASP A 229 29.88 -11.32 6.90
C ASP A 229 31.12 -10.42 7.07
N ASN A 230 31.32 -9.46 6.16
CA ASN A 230 32.34 -8.44 6.32
C ASN A 230 32.00 -7.51 7.48
N GLU A 231 33.04 -7.12 8.23
CA GLU A 231 32.95 -6.03 9.22
C GLU A 231 33.26 -4.67 8.60
N ASN A 232 34.04 -4.65 7.51
CA ASN A 232 34.41 -3.47 6.76
C ASN A 232 34.22 -3.71 5.26
N PHE A 233 33.66 -2.70 4.58
CA PHE A 233 33.34 -2.70 3.15
C PHE A 233 34.29 -1.83 2.32
N THR A 234 35.48 -1.53 2.86
CA THR A 234 36.51 -0.78 2.13
C THR A 234 36.85 -1.47 0.80
N GLY A 235 36.80 -0.73 -0.30
CA GLY A 235 37.04 -1.25 -1.65
C GLY A 235 35.83 -1.90 -2.32
N ILE A 236 34.65 -1.84 -1.71
CA ILE A 236 33.38 -2.31 -2.28
C ILE A 236 32.51 -1.10 -2.61
N ASP A 237 32.19 -0.90 -3.90
CA ASP A 237 31.21 0.09 -4.36
C ASP A 237 29.81 -0.54 -4.30
N TYR A 238 29.02 -0.14 -3.31
CA TYR A 238 27.68 -0.67 -3.09
C TYR A 238 26.63 0.43 -3.27
N THR A 239 25.63 0.15 -4.11
CA THR A 239 24.44 0.99 -4.28
C THR A 239 23.20 0.12 -4.16
N LYS A 240 22.30 0.48 -3.25
CA LYS A 240 21.01 -0.19 -3.12
C LYS A 240 20.14 0.04 -4.36
N ASP A 241 19.55 -1.03 -4.91
CA ASP A 241 18.57 -0.92 -5.98
C ASP A 241 17.46 -1.98 -5.87
N TYR A 242 16.24 -1.52 -5.62
CA TYR A 242 15.06 -2.37 -5.44
C TYR A 242 14.67 -3.15 -6.70
N THR A 243 14.87 -2.55 -7.88
CA THR A 243 14.51 -3.18 -9.16
C THR A 243 15.33 -4.43 -9.37
N TYR A 244 16.64 -4.34 -9.17
CA TYR A 244 17.54 -5.49 -9.33
C TYR A 244 17.27 -6.58 -8.30
N ILE A 245 16.95 -6.24 -7.05
CA ILE A 245 16.57 -7.22 -6.01
C ILE A 245 15.29 -7.95 -6.38
N ILE A 246 14.23 -7.21 -6.68
CA ILE A 246 12.91 -7.78 -7.02
C ILE A 246 13.02 -8.70 -8.23
N ASN A 247 13.83 -8.34 -9.23
CA ASN A 247 14.00 -9.13 -10.45
C ASN A 247 14.71 -10.47 -10.21
N CYS A 248 15.51 -10.61 -9.14
CA CYS A 248 16.20 -11.86 -8.78
C CYS A 248 15.28 -12.90 -8.11
N VAL A 249 14.18 -12.46 -7.50
CA VAL A 249 13.27 -13.33 -6.75
C VAL A 249 12.23 -13.93 -7.69
N GLU A 250 11.94 -15.22 -7.51
CA GLU A 250 10.96 -15.96 -8.31
C GLU A 250 9.54 -15.45 -8.04
N ASN A 251 9.11 -15.49 -6.77
CA ASN A 251 7.86 -14.89 -6.33
C ASN A 251 8.12 -13.55 -5.61
N LYS A 252 8.02 -12.45 -6.36
CA LYS A 252 8.23 -11.08 -5.84
C LYS A 252 7.32 -10.74 -4.64
N MET A 253 6.18 -11.42 -4.48
CA MET A 253 5.24 -11.18 -3.39
C MET A 253 5.74 -11.62 -2.02
N ASP A 254 6.75 -12.49 -1.97
CA ASP A 254 7.33 -12.96 -0.71
C ASP A 254 8.24 -11.90 -0.07
N LEU A 255 8.60 -10.86 -0.84
CA LEU A 255 9.40 -9.75 -0.36
C LEU A 255 8.61 -8.74 0.47
N ILE A 256 7.28 -8.83 0.50
CA ILE A 256 6.43 -7.89 1.22
C ILE A 256 5.23 -8.59 1.86
N ASP A 257 4.85 -8.08 3.02
CA ASP A 257 3.60 -8.43 3.69
C ASP A 257 2.81 -7.17 4.04
N VAL A 258 1.49 -7.29 4.15
CA VAL A 258 0.57 -6.17 4.33
C VAL A 258 -0.02 -6.20 5.73
N LYS A 259 0.19 -5.12 6.49
CA LYS A 259 -0.42 -4.94 7.80
C LYS A 259 -1.39 -3.77 7.80
N ILE A 260 -2.67 -4.07 8.00
CA ILE A 260 -3.72 -3.06 8.18
C ILE A 260 -3.43 -2.23 9.42
N ILE A 261 -3.55 -0.91 9.26
CA ILE A 261 -3.41 0.07 10.34
C ILE A 261 -4.80 0.48 10.83
N ILE A 262 -5.65 0.93 9.90
CA ILE A 262 -6.97 1.47 10.24
C ILE A 262 -7.95 1.26 9.09
N ARG A 263 -9.23 1.06 9.47
CA ARG A 263 -10.38 1.02 8.58
C ARG A 263 -11.29 2.19 8.95
N LYS A 264 -11.69 2.99 7.97
CA LYS A 264 -12.61 4.13 8.19
C LYS A 264 -13.70 4.10 7.14
N ALA A 265 -14.91 4.51 7.52
CA ALA A 265 -15.95 4.85 6.56
C ALA A 265 -16.77 6.01 7.09
N PHE A 266 -17.27 6.87 6.19
CA PHE A 266 -18.00 8.09 6.53
C PHE A 266 -18.98 8.49 5.43
#